data_AF-A0A961NBQ1-F1
#
_entry.id   AF-A0A961NBQ1-F1
#
_cell.length_a   1.000
_cell.length_b   1.000
_cell.length_c   1.000
_cell.angle_alpha   90.00
_cell.angle_beta   90.00
_cell.angle_gamma   90.00
#
_symmetry.space_group_name_H-M   'P 1'
#
loop_
_entity.id
_entity.type
_entity.pdbx_description
1 polymer ?
#
loop_
_entity_poly.entity_id
_entity_poly.type
_entity_poly.pdbx_seq_one_letter_code
_entity_poly.pdbx_strand_id
1 'polypeptide(L)'
;MSLEETDTANPREGAEAVPGFGETLYNEDGHLRTDFTEAVRAAVADGERDAVIELIDPLHESELGDLLEALTAEERQGLVRIAGEDFDFSSLTEVDEAIRLDIVGSLPNAAIAEAIQDLDSDDAIY
;
A
#
# COMPACT_ATOMS: atom_id res chain seq x y z
N MET A 1 -17.99 -32.86 24.41
CA MET A 1 -16.85 -32.83 23.47
C MET A 1 -17.38 -32.12 22.25
N SER A 2 -17.43 -30.80 22.34
CA SER A 2 -16.39 -29.85 21.91
C SER A 2 -16.76 -29.42 20.50
N LEU A 3 -17.27 -28.19 20.42
CA LEU A 3 -17.50 -27.49 19.16
C LEU A 3 -16.15 -27.38 18.46
N GLU A 4 -16.06 -27.92 17.26
CA GLU A 4 -15.01 -27.59 16.31
C GLU A 4 -15.42 -26.24 15.71
N GLU A 5 -14.99 -25.16 16.35
CA GLU A 5 -15.00 -23.84 15.74
C GLU A 5 -13.89 -23.85 14.69
N THR A 6 -14.29 -24.10 13.45
CA THR A 6 -13.47 -23.81 12.27
C THR A 6 -13.29 -22.30 12.20
N ASP A 7 -12.23 -21.79 12.83
CA ASP A 7 -11.69 -20.48 12.52
C ASP A 7 -10.99 -20.59 11.15
N THR A 8 -11.79 -20.62 10.09
CA THR A 8 -11.30 -20.26 8.76
C THR A 8 -11.11 -18.76 8.83
N ALA A 9 -9.91 -18.34 9.25
CA ALA A 9 -9.44 -16.99 9.05
C ALA A 9 -9.66 -16.65 7.57
N ASN A 10 -10.59 -15.75 7.33
CA ASN A 10 -10.94 -15.29 6.00
C ASN A 10 -9.65 -14.69 5.39
N PRO A 11 -9.07 -15.27 4.32
CA PRO A 11 -8.09 -14.52 3.56
C PRO A 11 -8.84 -13.31 3.05
N ARG A 12 -8.38 -12.10 3.43
CA ARG A 12 -9.02 -10.83 3.13
C ARG A 12 -9.53 -10.85 1.67
N GLU A 13 -10.86 -10.95 1.51
CA GLU A 13 -11.53 -11.04 0.21
C GLU A 13 -11.32 -9.71 -0.52
N GLY A 14 -10.22 -9.61 -1.28
CA GLY A 14 -9.85 -8.38 -1.95
C GLY A 14 -8.61 -8.54 -2.81
N ALA A 15 -7.52 -9.07 -2.25
CA ALA A 15 -6.19 -9.12 -2.89
C ALA A 15 -6.25 -9.53 -4.38
N GLU A 16 -6.30 -8.55 -5.28
CA GLU A 16 -6.19 -8.83 -6.70
C GLU A 16 -4.81 -9.43 -6.93
N ALA A 17 -4.74 -10.44 -7.81
CA ALA A 17 -3.50 -11.16 -8.02
C ALA A 17 -2.46 -10.23 -8.65
N VAL A 18 -1.51 -9.75 -7.85
CA VAL A 18 -0.40 -8.94 -8.35
C VAL A 18 0.43 -9.78 -9.32
N PRO A 19 0.61 -9.32 -10.57
CA PRO A 19 1.28 -10.11 -11.59
C PRO A 19 2.72 -10.45 -11.17
N GLY A 20 3.03 -11.75 -11.08
CA GLY A 20 4.35 -12.25 -10.70
C GLY A 20 4.50 -12.66 -9.24
N PHE A 21 3.53 -12.35 -8.38
CA PHE A 21 3.44 -12.83 -6.99
C PHE A 21 2.21 -13.74 -6.92
N GLY A 22 2.33 -14.93 -6.30
CA GLY A 22 1.27 -15.97 -6.35
C GLY A 22 -0.07 -15.52 -5.75
N GLU A 23 -1.03 -16.46 -5.64
CA GLU A 23 -2.41 -16.24 -5.15
C GLU A 23 -2.54 -15.51 -3.78
N THR A 24 -1.46 -15.36 -3.00
CA THR A 24 -1.44 -14.58 -1.76
C THR A 24 -0.25 -13.62 -1.71
N LEU A 25 -0.55 -12.32 -1.51
CA LEU A 25 0.44 -11.26 -1.22
C LEU A 25 1.07 -11.39 0.17
N TYR A 26 0.40 -12.12 1.05
CA TYR A 26 0.79 -12.34 2.43
C TYR A 26 1.41 -13.73 2.61
N ASN A 27 2.35 -13.83 3.54
CA ASN A 27 2.92 -15.08 4.01
C ASN A 27 2.02 -15.75 5.06
N GLU A 28 2.42 -16.93 5.55
CA GLU A 28 1.67 -17.71 6.54
C GLU A 28 1.49 -16.97 7.88
N ASP A 29 2.34 -15.99 8.17
CA ASP A 29 2.30 -15.15 9.37
C ASP A 29 1.41 -13.90 9.20
N GLY A 30 0.83 -13.68 8.01
CA GLY A 30 0.00 -12.52 7.71
C GLY A 30 0.77 -11.23 7.41
N HIS A 31 2.08 -11.34 7.14
CA HIS A 31 2.92 -10.24 6.69
C HIS A 31 3.07 -10.24 5.18
N LEU A 32 3.31 -9.07 4.58
CA LEU A 32 3.66 -8.97 3.17
C LEU A 32 4.85 -9.86 2.85
N ARG A 33 4.77 -10.56 1.73
CA ARG A 33 5.84 -11.44 1.26
C ARG A 33 7.10 -10.61 1.01
N THR A 34 8.21 -11.08 1.55
CA THR A 34 9.53 -10.45 1.35
C THR A 34 9.88 -10.32 -0.12
N ASP A 35 9.54 -11.31 -0.96
CA ASP A 35 9.78 -11.24 -2.41
C ASP A 35 9.11 -10.01 -3.05
N PHE A 36 7.88 -9.70 -2.61
CA PHE A 36 7.10 -8.57 -3.12
C PHE A 36 7.66 -7.24 -2.61
N THR A 37 7.90 -7.13 -1.30
CA THR A 37 8.49 -5.91 -0.72
C THR A 37 9.85 -5.59 -1.33
N GLU A 38 10.69 -6.60 -1.58
CA GLU A 38 11.99 -6.43 -2.23
C GLU A 38 11.86 -5.98 -3.69
N ALA A 39 10.85 -6.48 -4.42
CA ALA A 39 10.60 -6.04 -5.80
C ALA A 39 10.15 -4.57 -5.85
N VAL A 40 9.26 -4.15 -4.95
CA VAL A 40 8.87 -2.73 -4.82
C VAL A 40 10.09 -1.88 -4.46
N ARG A 41 10.89 -2.30 -3.47
CA ARG A 41 12.10 -1.60 -3.06
C ARG A 41 13.09 -1.44 -4.22
N ALA A 42 13.27 -2.48 -5.03
CA ALA A 42 14.12 -2.43 -6.22
C ALA A 42 13.57 -1.44 -7.26
N ALA A 43 12.29 -1.52 -7.60
CA ALA A 43 11.65 -0.61 -8.56
C ALA A 43 11.76 0.86 -8.12
N VAL A 44 11.58 1.13 -6.81
CA VAL A 44 11.75 2.46 -6.22
C VAL A 44 13.22 2.91 -6.28
N ALA A 45 14.17 2.03 -5.96
CA ALA A 45 15.60 2.35 -5.96
C ALA A 45 16.14 2.62 -7.38
N ASP A 46 15.68 1.87 -8.38
CA ASP A 46 16.02 2.06 -9.78
C ASP A 46 15.24 3.22 -10.44
N GLY A 47 14.19 3.72 -9.77
CA GLY A 47 13.35 4.81 -10.28
C GLY A 47 12.45 4.39 -11.44
N GLU A 48 12.13 3.10 -11.53
CA GLU A 48 11.31 2.52 -12.60
C GLU A 48 9.82 2.77 -12.32
N ARG A 49 9.32 3.91 -12.81
CA ARG A 49 7.92 4.31 -12.60
C ARG A 49 6.92 3.25 -13.04
N ASP A 50 7.04 2.75 -14.26
CA ASP A 50 6.12 1.74 -14.79
C ASP A 50 6.07 0.48 -13.90
N ALA A 51 7.23 0.02 -13.41
CA ALA A 51 7.30 -1.12 -12.52
C ALA A 51 6.67 -0.84 -11.13
N VAL A 52 6.86 0.38 -10.60
CA VAL A 52 6.20 0.77 -9.35
C VAL A 52 4.68 0.78 -9.54
N ILE A 53 4.16 1.38 -10.61
CA ILE A 53 2.73 1.43 -10.88
C ILE A 53 2.15 0.02 -11.08
N GLU A 54 2.78 -0.84 -11.88
CA GLU A 54 2.33 -2.22 -12.07
C GLU A 54 2.24 -3.04 -10.76
N LEU A 55 3.04 -2.68 -9.75
CA LEU A 55 3.06 -3.34 -8.45
C LEU A 55 2.04 -2.78 -7.46
N ILE A 56 1.73 -1.48 -7.52
CA ILE A 56 0.84 -0.81 -6.55
C ILE A 56 -0.60 -0.63 -7.05
N ASP A 57 -0.82 -0.49 -8.37
CA ASP A 57 -2.13 -0.34 -9.01
C ASP A 57 -3.13 -1.46 -8.64
N PRO A 58 -2.74 -2.75 -8.57
CA PRO A 58 -3.65 -3.81 -8.13
C PRO A 58 -3.83 -3.91 -6.61
N LEU A 59 -3.15 -3.09 -5.80
CA LEU A 59 -3.25 -3.18 -4.34
C LEU A 59 -4.46 -2.43 -3.82
N HIS A 60 -5.13 -3.03 -2.84
CA HIS A 60 -6.08 -2.30 -2.01
C HIS A 60 -5.38 -1.30 -1.08
N GLU A 61 -6.16 -0.33 -0.60
CA GLU A 61 -5.72 0.70 0.34
C GLU A 61 -5.00 0.12 1.57
N SER A 62 -5.55 -0.95 2.16
CA SER A 62 -4.93 -1.63 3.31
C SER A 62 -3.62 -2.35 2.95
N GLU A 63 -3.51 -2.89 1.74
CA GLU A 63 -2.31 -3.60 1.26
C GLU A 63 -1.18 -2.63 0.93
N LEU A 64 -1.53 -1.50 0.30
CA LEU A 64 -0.62 -0.40 0.09
C LEU A 64 -0.20 0.22 1.44
N GLY A 65 -1.11 0.29 2.41
CA GLY A 65 -0.81 0.63 3.80
C GLY A 65 0.25 -0.29 4.41
N ASP A 66 0.00 -1.60 4.44
CA ASP A 66 0.96 -2.61 4.91
C ASP A 66 2.33 -2.49 4.21
N LEU A 67 2.33 -2.17 2.91
CA LEU A 67 3.56 -1.98 2.12
C LEU A 67 4.34 -0.76 2.60
N LEU A 68 3.66 0.37 2.84
CA LEU A 68 4.31 1.58 3.38
C LEU A 68 4.90 1.32 4.78
N GLU A 69 4.25 0.48 5.60
CA GLU A 69 4.79 0.10 6.91
C GLU A 69 6.04 -0.79 6.82
N ALA A 70 6.10 -1.65 5.80
CA ALA A 70 7.26 -2.49 5.52
C ALA A 70 8.45 -1.71 4.94
N LEU A 71 8.21 -0.56 4.31
CA LEU A 71 9.22 0.30 3.70
C LEU A 71 9.86 1.27 4.71
N THR A 72 11.11 1.63 4.46
CA THR A 72 11.80 2.70 5.22
C THR A 72 11.25 4.08 4.82
N ALA A 73 11.49 5.09 5.66
CA ALA A 73 11.05 6.46 5.39
C ALA A 73 11.53 6.97 4.01
N GLU A 74 12.79 6.73 3.65
CA GLU A 74 13.35 7.15 2.35
C GLU A 74 12.67 6.43 1.17
N GLU A 75 12.36 5.14 1.33
CA GLU A 75 11.68 4.33 0.31
C GLU A 75 10.23 4.74 0.12
N ARG A 76 9.50 5.01 1.21
CA ARG A 76 8.13 5.54 1.14
C ARG A 76 8.07 6.84 0.35
N GLN A 77 8.97 7.78 0.68
CA GLN A 77 9.05 9.07 -0.02
C GLN A 77 9.41 8.87 -1.50
N GLY A 78 10.30 7.93 -1.80
CA GLY A 78 10.64 7.55 -3.17
C GLY A 78 9.44 6.99 -3.92
N LEU A 79 8.71 6.06 -3.32
CA LEU A 79 7.52 5.43 -3.90
C LEU A 79 6.45 6.45 -4.24
N VAL A 80 6.05 7.29 -3.28
CA VAL A 80 5.02 8.31 -3.51
C VAL A 80 5.47 9.34 -4.54
N ARG A 81 6.77 9.69 -4.57
CA ARG A 81 7.31 10.62 -5.57
C ARG A 81 7.32 10.04 -6.98
N ILE A 82 7.65 8.75 -7.11
CA ILE A 82 7.71 8.06 -8.41
C ILE A 82 6.30 7.83 -8.94
N ALA A 83 5.40 7.36 -8.08
CA ALA A 83 4.00 7.13 -8.43
C ALA A 83 3.29 8.46 -8.76
N GLY A 84 3.47 9.49 -7.92
CA GLY A 84 2.93 10.83 -8.19
C GLY A 84 1.40 10.85 -8.13
N GLU A 85 0.76 11.28 -9.21
CA GLU A 85 -0.70 11.33 -9.34
C GLU A 85 -1.37 9.94 -9.37
N ASP A 86 -0.60 8.90 -9.73
CA ASP A 86 -1.07 7.50 -9.75
C ASP A 86 -0.97 6.85 -8.36
N PHE A 87 -0.50 7.58 -7.34
CA PHE A 87 -0.46 7.07 -5.98
C PHE A 87 -1.81 7.25 -5.29
N ASP A 88 -2.36 6.16 -4.74
CA ASP A 88 -3.60 6.22 -3.99
C ASP A 88 -3.35 6.80 -2.57
N PHE A 89 -3.72 8.05 -2.37
CA PHE A 89 -3.55 8.73 -1.08
C PHE A 89 -4.56 8.29 -0.01
N SER A 90 -5.64 7.60 -0.37
CA SER A 90 -6.61 7.05 0.58
C SER A 90 -5.98 5.94 1.42
N SER A 91 -4.99 5.23 0.87
CA SER A 91 -4.16 4.25 1.60
C SER A 91 -3.45 4.84 2.82
N LEU A 92 -3.24 6.17 2.87
CA LEU A 92 -2.64 6.82 4.03
C LEU A 92 -3.52 6.72 5.27
N THR A 93 -4.83 6.48 5.12
CA THR A 93 -5.74 6.26 6.25
C THR A 93 -5.47 4.95 6.99
N GLU A 94 -4.89 3.97 6.30
CA GLU A 94 -4.61 2.61 6.78
C GLU A 94 -3.24 2.47 7.47
N VAL A 95 -2.36 3.49 7.35
CA VAL A 95 -1.04 3.49 8.04
C VAL A 95 -1.06 4.23 9.36
N ASP A 96 -0.10 3.88 10.23
CA ASP A 96 0.21 4.61 11.45
C ASP A 96 0.40 6.13 11.23
N GLU A 97 -0.07 6.93 12.21
CA GLU A 97 -0.02 8.40 12.15
C GLU A 97 1.41 8.93 11.92
N ALA A 98 2.43 8.30 12.51
CA ALA A 98 3.82 8.69 12.33
C ALA A 98 4.30 8.53 10.87
N ILE A 99 3.84 7.48 10.19
CA ILE A 99 4.15 7.19 8.79
C ILE A 99 3.41 8.15 7.87
N ARG A 100 2.12 8.37 8.15
CA ARG A 100 1.30 9.35 7.44
C ARG A 100 1.92 10.74 7.46
N LEU A 101 2.34 11.20 8.64
CA LEU A 101 2.98 12.52 8.80
C LEU A 101 4.34 12.62 8.11
N ASP A 102 5.12 11.53 8.11
CA ASP A 102 6.41 11.45 7.39
C ASP A 102 6.20 11.60 5.88
N ILE A 103 5.24 10.88 5.31
CA ILE A 103 4.91 10.96 3.88
C ILE A 103 4.37 12.36 3.55
N VAL A 104 3.30 12.80 4.21
CA VAL A 104 2.66 14.11 3.93
C VAL A 104 3.64 15.27 4.13
N GLY A 105 4.48 15.21 5.17
CA GLY A 105 5.49 16.22 5.44
C GLY A 105 6.61 16.30 4.39
N SER A 106 6.83 15.22 3.63
CA SER A 106 7.82 15.18 2.54
C SER A 106 7.27 15.68 1.20
N LEU A 107 5.95 15.72 1.04
CA LEU A 107 5.30 16.08 -0.22
C LEU A 107 5.32 17.59 -0.47
N PRO A 108 5.44 18.02 -1.75
CA PRO A 108 5.24 19.41 -2.09
C PRO A 108 3.77 19.80 -1.81
N ASN A 109 3.53 21.04 -1.37
CA ASN A 109 2.18 21.54 -1.06
C ASN A 109 1.13 21.29 -2.16
N ALA A 110 1.55 21.23 -3.42
CA ALA A 110 0.67 20.93 -4.55
C ALA A 110 0.12 19.49 -4.52
N ALA A 111 0.96 18.50 -4.18
CA ALA A 111 0.55 17.10 -4.07
C ALA A 111 -0.32 16.87 -2.83
N ILE A 112 -0.06 17.59 -1.73
CA ILE A 112 -0.92 17.54 -0.54
C ILE A 112 -2.34 18.04 -0.86
N ALA A 113 -2.46 19.07 -1.71
CA ALA A 113 -3.76 19.60 -2.10
C ALA A 113 -4.58 18.61 -2.93
N GLU A 114 -3.92 17.84 -3.81
CA GLU A 114 -4.53 16.77 -4.61
C GLU A 114 -4.97 15.61 -3.71
N ALA A 115 -4.08 15.12 -2.85
CA ALA A 115 -4.37 14.07 -1.88
C ALA A 115 -5.59 14.39 -1.00
N ILE A 116 -5.74 15.64 -0.55
CA ILE A 116 -6.91 16.07 0.24
C ILE A 116 -8.21 16.06 -0.58
N GLN A 117 -8.15 16.31 -1.90
CA GLN A 117 -9.33 16.29 -2.75
C GLN A 117 -9.86 14.86 -3.00
N ASP A 118 -8.97 13.87 -3.14
CA ASP A 118 -9.37 12.47 -3.27
C ASP A 118 -9.94 11.91 -1.96
N LEU A 119 -9.32 12.22 -0.82
CA LEU A 119 -9.81 11.82 0.52
C LEU A 119 -11.22 12.35 0.86
N ASP A 120 -11.57 13.57 0.46
CA ASP A 120 -12.90 14.18 0.73
C ASP A 120 -14.01 13.56 -0.15
N SER A 121 -13.64 12.88 -1.25
CA SER A 121 -14.58 12.30 -2.20
C SER A 121 -15.13 10.93 -1.76
N ASP A 122 -14.39 10.17 -0.93
CA ASP A 122 -14.76 8.81 -0.50
C ASP A 122 -15.65 8.79 0.77
N ASP A 123 -15.50 9.75 1.67
CA ASP A 123 -16.32 9.90 2.89
C ASP A 123 -17.71 10.53 2.62
N ALA A 124 -18.03 10.86 1.36
CA ALA A 124 -19.31 11.44 0.95
C ALA A 124 -20.39 10.37 0.70
N ILE A 125 -20.55 9.41 1.61
CA ILE A 125 -21.68 8.47 1.62
C ILE A 125 -22.80 9.07 2.51
N TYR A 126 -23.90 9.51 1.90
CA TYR A 126 -25.11 10.04 2.56
C TYR A 126 -26.24 9.00 2.64
#